data_AF-A0A962MRY1-F1
#
_entry.id   AF-A0A962MRY1-F1
#
_cell.length_a   1.000
_cell.length_b   1.000
_cell.length_c   1.000
_cell.angle_alpha   90.00
_cell.angle_beta   90.00
_cell.angle_gamma   90.00
#
_symmetry.space_group_name_H-M   'P 1'
#
loop_
_entity.id
_entity.type
_entity.pdbx_description
1 polymer ?
#
loop_
_entity_poly.entity_id
_entity_poly.type
_entity_poly.pdbx_seq_one_letter_code
_entity_poly.pdbx_strand_id
1 'polypeptide(L)'
;MMQESASQGSKKDSGQDSKRCVYDTELLARIEDLIRSFQAQVRDVHGSAREEQMVYGLRVLVALANMVLQKRDVFEIEPWHIISAHAPLSMPGEMLLRVKDFKNKAMPPYEAIMAFYDHGYTAQIDGILFLAALGQFQRMREAGREKQVSINISARSLRDYDFVKVTLERLA
;
A
#
# COMPACT_ATOMS: atom_id res chain seq x y z
N MET A 1 -46.45 -38.85 26.49
CA MET A 1 -46.99 -37.81 25.59
C MET A 1 -45.98 -36.70 25.51
N MET A 2 -45.46 -36.48 24.31
CA MET A 2 -44.45 -35.49 23.97
C MET A 2 -45.11 -34.11 23.81
N GLN A 3 -44.44 -33.04 24.24
CA GLN A 3 -44.61 -31.72 23.63
C GLN A 3 -43.23 -31.09 23.44
N GLU A 4 -42.82 -31.09 22.18
CA GLU A 4 -41.64 -30.41 21.66
C GLU A 4 -41.87 -28.90 21.70
N SER A 5 -40.93 -28.17 22.29
CA SER A 5 -40.86 -26.71 22.15
C SER A 5 -39.96 -26.40 20.97
N ALA A 6 -40.59 -26.08 19.83
CA ALA A 6 -39.90 -25.65 18.62
C ALA A 6 -39.28 -24.27 18.83
N SER A 7 -37.94 -24.21 18.90
CA SER A 7 -37.18 -22.98 18.83
C SER A 7 -37.21 -22.42 17.41
N GLN A 8 -37.92 -21.31 17.22
CA GLN A 8 -37.83 -20.48 16.03
C GLN A 8 -36.91 -19.28 16.28
N GLY A 9 -36.06 -18.97 15.31
CA GLY A 9 -35.65 -17.59 15.05
C GLY A 9 -34.21 -17.22 15.41
N SER A 10 -33.27 -17.48 14.49
CA SER A 10 -32.40 -16.43 13.94
C SER A 10 -31.53 -17.01 12.83
N LYS A 11 -32.06 -17.02 11.61
CA LYS A 11 -31.21 -16.90 10.42
C LYS A 11 -30.69 -15.45 10.42
N LYS A 12 -29.51 -15.24 11.00
CA LYS A 12 -28.71 -14.06 10.67
C LYS A 12 -28.22 -14.27 9.25
N ASP A 13 -28.92 -13.63 8.32
CA ASP A 13 -28.48 -13.44 6.95
C ASP A 13 -27.09 -12.79 7.01
N SER A 14 -26.08 -13.58 6.65
CA SER A 14 -24.69 -13.18 6.44
C SER A 14 -24.58 -12.38 5.14
N GLY A 15 -25.33 -11.28 5.04
CA GLY A 15 -25.33 -10.34 3.92
C GLY A 15 -24.23 -9.28 4.04
N GLN A 16 -23.02 -9.67 4.43
CA GLN A 16 -21.88 -8.74 4.62
C GLN A 16 -20.63 -9.07 3.79
N ASP A 17 -20.76 -9.91 2.75
CA ASP A 17 -19.61 -10.33 1.93
C ASP A 17 -19.44 -9.56 0.59
N SER A 18 -20.27 -8.56 0.28
CA SER A 18 -20.30 -7.98 -1.09
C SER A 18 -19.59 -6.64 -1.30
N LYS A 19 -18.85 -6.13 -0.30
CA LYS A 19 -17.89 -5.03 -0.53
C LYS A 19 -16.46 -5.52 -0.35
N ARG A 20 -16.07 -6.53 -1.14
CA ARG A 20 -14.64 -6.69 -1.46
C ARG A 20 -14.19 -5.36 -2.03
N CYS A 21 -13.31 -4.68 -1.30
CA CYS A 21 -12.84 -3.35 -1.66
C CYS A 21 -12.21 -3.45 -3.06
N VAL A 22 -12.83 -2.83 -4.07
CA VAL A 22 -12.34 -2.78 -5.46
C VAL A 22 -10.87 -2.33 -5.52
N TYR A 23 -10.46 -1.56 -4.51
CA TYR A 23 -9.11 -1.04 -4.34
C TYR A 23 -8.07 -2.12 -4.07
N ASP A 24 -8.43 -3.15 -3.29
CA ASP A 24 -7.51 -4.26 -2.98
C ASP A 24 -7.20 -5.06 -4.26
N THR A 25 -8.17 -5.22 -5.16
CA THR A 25 -7.97 -5.95 -6.43
C THR A 25 -7.08 -5.20 -7.41
N GLU A 26 -7.30 -3.89 -7.62
CA GLU A 26 -6.45 -3.11 -8.52
C GLU A 26 -5.02 -2.94 -7.97
N LEU A 27 -4.88 -2.70 -6.66
CA LEU A 27 -3.56 -2.61 -6.02
C LEU A 27 -2.75 -3.90 -6.21
N LEU A 28 -3.37 -5.06 -5.97
CA LEU A 28 -2.69 -6.35 -6.12
C LEU A 28 -2.33 -6.62 -7.59
N ALA A 29 -3.21 -6.29 -8.54
CA ALA A 29 -2.92 -6.44 -9.97
C ALA A 29 -1.70 -5.58 -10.39
N ARG A 30 -1.65 -4.30 -9.97
CA ARG A 30 -0.52 -3.42 -10.26
C ARG A 30 0.79 -3.91 -9.64
N ILE A 31 0.75 -4.42 -8.41
CA ILE A 31 1.91 -5.03 -7.76
C ILE A 31 2.38 -6.26 -8.54
N GLU A 32 1.45 -7.13 -8.94
CA GLU A 32 1.75 -8.34 -9.69
C GLU A 32 2.39 -8.03 -11.05
N ASP A 33 1.85 -7.08 -11.80
CA ASP A 33 2.39 -6.63 -13.08
C ASP A 33 3.79 -6.04 -12.94
N LEU A 34 4.01 -5.23 -11.89
CA LEU A 34 5.33 -4.69 -11.61
C LEU A 34 6.32 -5.80 -11.20
N ILE A 35 5.90 -6.78 -10.39
CA ILE A 35 6.75 -7.93 -10.03
C ILE A 35 7.18 -8.68 -11.29
N ARG A 36 6.25 -9.01 -12.19
CA ARG A 36 6.56 -9.72 -13.45
C ARG A 36 7.55 -8.93 -14.30
N SER A 37 7.33 -7.63 -14.44
CA SER A 37 8.20 -6.73 -15.21
C SER A 37 9.61 -6.65 -14.60
N PHE A 38 9.69 -6.47 -13.28
CA PHE A 38 10.95 -6.33 -12.57
C PHE A 38 11.74 -7.65 -12.51
N GLN A 39 11.05 -8.79 -12.40
CA GLN A 39 11.66 -10.12 -12.50
C GLN A 39 12.33 -10.37 -13.85
N ALA A 40 11.76 -9.85 -14.95
CA ALA A 40 12.41 -9.93 -16.25
C ALA A 40 13.73 -9.17 -16.25
N GLN A 41 13.73 -7.93 -15.75
CA GLN A 41 14.95 -7.13 -15.67
C GLN A 41 16.02 -7.74 -14.74
N VAL A 42 15.62 -8.31 -13.60
CA VAL A 42 16.57 -9.01 -12.70
C VAL A 42 17.32 -10.13 -13.43
N ARG A 43 16.62 -10.89 -14.29
CA ARG A 43 17.28 -11.93 -15.10
C ARG A 43 18.26 -11.34 -16.10
N ASP A 44 17.93 -10.20 -16.69
CA ASP A 44 18.75 -9.54 -17.71
C ASP A 44 20.02 -8.90 -17.15
N VAL A 45 20.03 -8.52 -15.85
CA VAL A 45 21.18 -7.90 -15.19
C VAL A 45 22.05 -8.90 -14.40
N HIS A 46 21.81 -10.20 -14.54
CA HIS A 46 22.54 -11.24 -13.80
C HIS A 46 24.06 -11.16 -14.08
N GLY A 47 24.87 -11.19 -13.02
CA GLY A 47 26.33 -11.03 -13.07
C GLY A 47 26.82 -9.59 -13.23
N SER A 48 25.91 -8.61 -13.28
CA SER A 48 26.29 -7.20 -13.37
C SER A 48 26.48 -6.56 -11.99
N ALA A 49 27.17 -5.41 -11.95
CA ALA A 49 27.32 -4.61 -10.74
C ALA A 49 25.99 -4.08 -10.16
N ARG A 50 24.88 -4.17 -10.92
CA ARG A 50 23.54 -3.71 -10.50
C ARG A 50 22.65 -4.84 -9.99
N GLU A 51 23.10 -6.09 -10.07
CA GLU A 51 22.29 -7.26 -9.70
C GLU A 51 21.77 -7.18 -8.26
N GLU A 52 22.64 -6.83 -7.30
CA GLU A 52 22.26 -6.75 -5.89
C GLU A 52 21.14 -5.74 -5.64
N GLN A 53 21.26 -4.54 -6.22
CA GLN A 53 20.24 -3.49 -6.12
C GLN A 53 18.90 -3.93 -6.74
N MET A 54 18.94 -4.60 -7.89
CA MET A 54 17.74 -5.08 -8.58
C MET A 54 17.07 -6.23 -7.82
N VAL A 55 17.84 -7.18 -7.33
CA VAL A 55 17.33 -8.26 -6.46
C VAL A 55 16.74 -7.67 -5.18
N TYR A 56 17.38 -6.66 -4.59
CA TYR A 56 16.86 -5.97 -3.42
C TYR A 56 15.53 -5.28 -3.69
N GLY A 57 15.42 -4.53 -4.80
CA GLY A 57 14.15 -3.91 -5.24
C GLY A 57 13.04 -4.94 -5.40
N LEU A 58 13.32 -6.07 -6.05
CA LEU A 58 12.34 -7.16 -6.20
C LEU A 58 11.90 -7.72 -4.83
N ARG A 59 12.84 -7.94 -3.91
CA ARG A 59 12.53 -8.43 -2.56
C ARG A 59 11.63 -7.46 -1.79
N VAL A 60 11.89 -6.15 -1.88
CA VAL A 60 11.04 -5.13 -1.26
C VAL A 60 9.65 -5.11 -1.88
N LEU A 61 9.52 -5.25 -3.20
CA LEU A 61 8.22 -5.30 -3.87
C LEU A 61 7.39 -6.53 -3.45
N VAL A 62 8.03 -7.69 -3.32
CA VAL A 62 7.39 -8.91 -2.80
C VAL A 62 6.99 -8.74 -1.32
N ALA A 63 7.84 -8.10 -0.50
CA ALA A 63 7.50 -7.80 0.89
C ALA A 63 6.30 -6.84 0.99
N LEU A 64 6.26 -5.81 0.15
CA LEU A 64 5.13 -4.90 0.02
C LEU A 64 3.84 -5.64 -0.35
N ALA A 65 3.89 -6.53 -1.34
CA ALA A 65 2.76 -7.38 -1.74
C ALA A 65 2.21 -8.18 -0.56
N ASN A 66 3.10 -8.82 0.20
CA ASN A 66 2.73 -9.59 1.38
C ASN A 66 2.08 -8.72 2.47
N MET A 67 2.60 -7.51 2.71
CA MET A 67 2.01 -6.58 3.68
C MET A 67 0.60 -6.16 3.27
N VAL A 68 0.38 -5.85 1.98
CA VAL A 68 -0.93 -5.51 1.43
C VAL A 68 -1.91 -6.69 1.59
N LEU A 69 -1.50 -7.90 1.20
CA LEU A 69 -2.32 -9.12 1.34
C LEU A 69 -2.72 -9.40 2.79
N GLN A 70 -1.83 -9.13 3.73
CA GLN A 70 -2.07 -9.30 5.17
C GLN A 70 -2.78 -8.10 5.82
N LYS A 71 -3.18 -7.09 5.03
CA LYS A 71 -3.79 -5.84 5.50
C LYS A 71 -2.97 -5.12 6.57
N ARG A 72 -1.63 -5.23 6.47
CA ARG A 72 -0.69 -4.55 7.37
C ARG A 72 -0.48 -3.11 6.93
N ASP A 73 -0.07 -2.29 7.87
CA ASP A 73 0.29 -0.91 7.58
C ASP A 73 1.63 -0.87 6.83
N VAL A 74 1.60 -0.29 5.64
CA VAL A 74 2.76 -0.11 4.73
C VAL A 74 3.55 1.14 5.11
N PHE A 75 2.86 2.11 5.69
CA PHE A 75 3.44 3.38 6.09
C PHE A 75 3.37 3.55 7.60
N GLU A 76 4.42 4.13 8.18
CA GLU A 76 4.32 4.78 9.47
C GLU A 76 3.99 6.25 9.25
N ILE A 77 3.21 6.85 10.16
CA ILE A 77 2.87 8.27 10.09
C ILE A 77 3.78 9.01 11.03
N GLU A 78 4.73 9.76 10.48
CA GLU A 78 5.59 10.65 11.24
C GLU A 78 4.86 11.99 11.46
N PRO A 79 4.65 12.44 12.70
CA PRO A 79 3.93 13.68 12.95
C PRO A 79 4.73 14.89 12.48
N TRP A 80 4.06 15.85 11.85
CA TRP A 80 4.64 17.16 11.60
C TRP A 80 4.89 17.87 12.92
N HIS A 81 6.12 18.33 13.12
CA HIS A 81 6.50 19.07 14.31
C HIS A 81 6.02 20.52 14.16
N ILE A 82 4.86 20.83 14.72
CA ILE A 82 4.29 22.18 14.67
C ILE A 82 5.05 23.06 15.67
N ILE A 83 5.66 24.15 15.20
CA ILE A 83 6.28 25.18 16.05
C ILE A 83 5.16 26.10 16.60
N SER A 84 4.31 25.60 17.51
CA SER A 84 3.26 26.39 18.17
C SER A 84 2.77 25.76 19.48
N ALA A 85 2.51 26.60 20.48
CA ALA A 85 2.09 26.19 21.83
C ALA A 85 0.61 25.75 21.95
N HIS A 86 -0.18 25.84 20.87
CA HIS A 86 -1.64 25.66 20.93
C HIS A 86 -2.23 24.62 19.97
N ALA A 87 -1.44 23.80 19.29
CA ALA A 87 -1.94 22.99 18.17
C ALA A 87 -2.85 21.80 18.58
N PRO A 88 -4.15 21.77 18.23
CA PRO A 88 -5.03 20.59 18.35
C PRO A 88 -5.35 20.04 16.94
N LEU A 89 -5.92 18.86 16.69
CA LEU A 89 -6.27 17.64 17.45
C LEU A 89 -6.12 16.45 16.46
N SER A 90 -5.21 16.56 15.51
CA SER A 90 -5.37 15.95 14.18
C SER A 90 -4.00 15.81 13.52
N MET A 91 -2.96 15.77 14.37
CA MET A 91 -1.53 15.91 14.09
C MET A 91 -1.21 15.43 12.68
N PRO A 92 -1.19 16.36 11.71
CA PRO A 92 -0.92 16.00 10.35
C PRO A 92 0.45 15.35 10.32
N GLY A 93 0.58 14.32 9.51
CA GLY A 93 1.82 13.59 9.42
C GLY A 93 2.20 13.28 8.00
N GLU A 94 3.42 12.83 7.86
CA GLU A 94 3.94 12.28 6.62
C GLU A 94 3.85 10.76 6.68
N MET A 95 3.23 10.17 5.66
CA MET A 95 3.27 8.73 5.48
C MET A 95 4.62 8.35 4.91
N LEU A 96 5.44 7.74 5.76
CA LEU A 96 6.77 7.27 5.40
C LEU A 96 6.73 5.77 5.15
N LEU A 97 7.28 5.34 4.02
CA LEU A 97 7.32 3.94 3.63
C LEU A 97 8.11 3.11 4.66
N ARG A 98 7.51 2.02 5.13
CA ARG A 98 8.07 1.10 6.14
C ARG A 98 7.79 -0.34 5.75
N VAL A 99 8.53 -0.81 4.76
CA VAL A 99 8.42 -2.21 4.34
C VAL A 99 9.12 -3.11 5.36
N LYS A 100 8.45 -4.20 5.71
CA LYS A 100 8.99 -5.25 6.58
C LYS A 100 8.94 -6.57 5.82
N ASP A 101 9.99 -7.37 5.96
CA ASP A 101 10.02 -8.71 5.38
C ASP A 101 9.06 -9.67 6.11
N PHE A 102 9.00 -10.92 5.65
CA PHE A 102 8.18 -11.97 6.26
C PHE A 102 8.58 -12.31 7.71
N LYS A 103 9.78 -11.91 8.16
CA LYS A 103 10.26 -12.05 9.54
C LYS A 103 10.04 -10.76 10.35
N ASN A 104 9.28 -9.80 9.85
CA ASN A 104 9.08 -8.47 10.44
C ASN A 104 10.35 -7.60 10.53
N LYS A 105 11.42 -7.95 9.83
CA LYS A 105 12.63 -7.12 9.79
C LYS A 105 12.41 -5.94 8.85
N ALA A 106 12.75 -4.74 9.32
CA ALA A 106 12.67 -3.53 8.51
C ALA A 106 13.58 -3.63 7.28
N MET A 107 13.05 -3.23 6.13
CA MET A 107 13.76 -3.14 4.86
C MET A 107 13.94 -1.65 4.51
N PRO A 108 15.18 -1.14 4.44
CA PRO A 108 15.46 0.22 3.99
C PRO A 108 14.77 0.55 2.65
N PRO A 109 13.87 1.55 2.61
CA PRO A 109 13.10 1.82 1.39
C PRO A 109 13.94 2.47 0.29
N TYR A 110 14.94 3.28 0.64
CA TYR A 110 15.69 4.10 -0.32
C TYR A 110 16.30 3.30 -1.47
N GLU A 111 17.04 2.23 -1.16
CA GLU A 111 17.72 1.40 -2.16
C GLU A 111 16.73 0.79 -3.16
N ALA A 112 15.58 0.33 -2.68
CA ALA A 112 14.54 -0.22 -3.53
C ALA A 112 13.84 0.85 -4.37
N ILE A 113 13.51 2.02 -3.80
CA ILE A 113 12.90 3.12 -4.54
C ILE A 113 13.82 3.59 -5.67
N MET A 114 15.13 3.74 -5.39
CA MET A 114 16.10 4.08 -6.43
C MET A 114 16.19 2.99 -7.50
N ALA A 115 16.14 1.71 -7.12
CA ALA A 115 16.10 0.62 -8.10
C ALA A 115 14.92 0.75 -9.08
N PHE A 116 13.73 1.10 -8.59
CA PHE A 116 12.56 1.32 -9.46
C PHE A 116 12.72 2.58 -10.33
N TYR A 117 13.25 3.67 -9.76
CA TYR A 117 13.36 4.95 -10.45
C TYR A 117 14.39 4.93 -11.57
N ASP A 118 15.54 4.29 -11.33
CA ASP A 118 16.63 4.15 -12.29
C ASP A 118 16.26 3.26 -13.48
N HIS A 119 15.23 2.43 -13.33
CA HIS A 119 14.77 1.48 -14.35
C HIS A 119 13.40 1.85 -14.96
N GLY A 120 12.96 3.09 -14.76
CA GLY A 120 11.79 3.63 -15.44
C GLY A 120 10.43 3.22 -14.86
N TYR A 121 10.41 2.67 -13.64
CA TYR A 121 9.17 2.25 -12.96
C TYR A 121 8.61 3.29 -11.99
N THR A 122 9.05 4.54 -12.11
CA THR A 122 8.69 5.63 -11.19
C THR A 122 7.19 5.80 -11.02
N ALA A 123 6.42 5.88 -12.11
CA ALA A 123 4.97 6.09 -12.04
C ALA A 123 4.23 4.86 -11.50
N GLN A 124 4.69 3.67 -11.88
CA GLN A 124 4.10 2.40 -11.44
C GLN A 124 4.25 2.21 -9.93
N ILE A 125 5.46 2.44 -9.38
CA ILE A 125 5.66 2.32 -7.94
C ILE A 125 4.92 3.42 -7.17
N ASP A 126 4.94 4.66 -7.64
CA ASP A 126 4.19 5.74 -6.98
C ASP A 126 2.68 5.47 -6.98
N GLY A 127 2.13 4.90 -8.07
CA GLY A 127 0.73 4.48 -8.14
C GLY A 127 0.38 3.36 -7.15
N ILE A 128 1.26 2.35 -7.01
CA ILE A 128 1.11 1.29 -6.00
C ILE A 128 1.12 1.90 -4.60
N LEU A 129 2.09 2.77 -4.30
CA LEU A 129 2.24 3.39 -2.99
C LEU A 129 1.06 4.30 -2.66
N PHE A 130 0.54 5.06 -3.64
CA PHE A 130 -0.67 5.87 -3.51
C PHE A 130 -1.88 5.01 -3.12
N LEU A 131 -2.14 3.94 -3.86
CA LEU A 131 -3.26 3.03 -3.59
C LEU A 131 -3.12 2.33 -2.24
N ALA A 132 -1.91 1.91 -1.87
CA ALA A 132 -1.63 1.34 -0.55
C ALA A 132 -1.88 2.35 0.58
N ALA A 133 -1.49 3.62 0.37
CA ALA A 133 -1.73 4.69 1.33
C ALA A 133 -3.23 4.97 1.51
N LEU A 134 -4.01 5.05 0.42
CA LEU A 134 -5.46 5.17 0.48
C LEU A 134 -6.12 4.00 1.23
N GLY A 135 -5.70 2.77 0.92
CA GLY A 135 -6.21 1.58 1.60
C GLY A 135 -5.91 1.60 3.11
N GLN A 136 -4.70 2.00 3.50
CA GLN A 136 -4.34 2.17 4.91
C GLN A 136 -5.15 3.29 5.58
N PHE A 137 -5.30 4.43 4.91
CA PHE A 137 -6.06 5.57 5.41
C PHE A 137 -7.53 5.21 5.64
N GLN A 138 -8.16 4.49 4.71
CA GLN A 138 -9.53 4.04 4.85
C GLN A 138 -9.70 3.12 6.08
N ARG A 139 -8.79 2.15 6.29
CA ARG A 139 -8.81 1.30 7.50
C ARG A 139 -8.64 2.12 8.78
N MET A 140 -7.82 3.17 8.76
CA MET A 140 -7.69 4.07 9.90
C MET A 140 -8.98 4.84 10.19
N ARG A 141 -9.63 5.36 9.14
CA ARG A 141 -10.92 6.06 9.25
C ARG A 141 -12.00 5.16 9.83
N GLU A 142 -12.13 3.95 9.31
CA GLU A 142 -13.10 2.95 9.79
C GLU A 142 -12.84 2.56 11.26
N ALA A 143 -11.59 2.62 11.72
CA ALA A 143 -11.21 2.37 13.10
C ALA A 143 -11.30 3.62 14.02
N GLY A 144 -11.80 4.76 13.54
CA GLY A 144 -11.88 6.01 14.32
C GLY A 144 -10.51 6.64 14.64
N ARG A 145 -9.48 6.33 13.85
CA ARG A 145 -8.10 6.83 14.00
C ARG A 145 -7.67 7.75 12.84
N GLU A 146 -8.64 8.40 12.20
CA GLU A 146 -8.40 9.29 11.07
C GLU A 146 -7.45 10.44 11.44
N LYS A 147 -6.55 10.79 10.51
CA LYS A 147 -5.58 11.89 10.63
C LYS A 147 -5.39 12.56 9.28
N GLN A 148 -5.07 13.84 9.25
CA GLN A 148 -4.56 14.42 8.02
C GLN A 148 -3.18 13.83 7.71
N VAL A 149 -2.95 13.44 6.45
CA VAL A 149 -1.69 12.84 6.03
C VAL A 149 -1.20 13.43 4.72
N SER A 150 0.11 13.45 4.55
CA SER A 150 0.79 13.71 3.29
C SER A 150 1.46 12.44 2.79
N ILE A 151 1.56 12.32 1.47
CA ILE A 151 2.25 11.24 0.77
C ILE A 151 3.25 11.87 -0.20
N ASN A 152 4.42 11.26 -0.33
CA ASN A 152 5.41 11.68 -1.31
C ASN A 152 5.08 11.07 -2.66
N ILE A 153 5.01 11.93 -3.68
CA ILE A 153 4.84 11.54 -5.09
C ILE A 153 5.99 12.16 -5.88
N SER A 154 6.63 11.40 -6.75
CA SER A 154 7.67 11.95 -7.61
C SER A 154 7.09 12.86 -8.68
N ALA A 155 7.84 13.91 -9.04
CA ALA A 155 7.42 14.83 -10.11
C ALA A 155 7.25 14.14 -11.47
N ARG A 156 7.94 13.01 -11.71
CA ARG A 156 7.84 12.25 -12.96
C ARG A 156 6.46 11.60 -13.09
N SER A 157 5.88 11.11 -11.99
CA SER A 157 4.57 10.47 -11.98
C SER A 157 3.43 11.43 -12.35
N LEU A 158 3.57 12.73 -12.09
CA LEU A 158 2.59 13.75 -12.49
C LEU A 158 2.46 13.93 -14.02
N ARG A 159 3.42 13.41 -14.79
CA ARG A 159 3.37 13.41 -16.26
C ARG A 159 2.84 12.10 -16.84
N ASP A 160 2.65 11.09 -15.99
CA ASP A 160 2.12 9.80 -16.40
C ASP A 160 0.59 9.83 -16.37
N TYR A 161 -0.02 9.60 -17.54
CA TYR A 161 -1.47 9.69 -17.69
C TYR A 161 -2.21 8.66 -16.84
N ASP A 162 -1.68 7.43 -16.74
CA ASP A 162 -2.31 6.36 -15.96
C ASP A 162 -2.28 6.72 -14.46
N PHE A 163 -1.13 7.15 -13.94
CA PHE A 163 -1.01 7.62 -12.56
C PHE A 163 -2.02 8.74 -12.25
N VAL A 164 -2.05 9.81 -13.06
CA VAL A 164 -2.93 10.96 -12.83
C VAL A 164 -4.40 10.54 -12.87
N LYS A 165 -4.78 9.76 -13.88
CA LYS A 165 -6.15 9.25 -14.03
C LYS A 165 -6.58 8.46 -12.80
N VAL A 166 -5.76 7.49 -12.38
CA VAL A 166 -6.04 6.64 -11.22
C VAL A 166 -6.14 7.47 -9.95
N THR A 167 -5.23 8.41 -9.74
CA THR A 167 -5.28 9.29 -8.55
C THR A 167 -6.57 10.09 -8.50
N LEU A 168 -6.99 10.70 -9.61
CA LEU A 168 -8.21 11.52 -9.66
C LEU A 168 -9.48 10.68 -9.48
N GLU A 169 -9.57 9.51 -10.12
CA GLU A 169 -10.72 8.60 -9.99
C GLU A 169 -10.91 8.07 -8.56
N ARG A 170 -9.85 8.07 -7.73
CA ARG A 170 -9.90 7.60 -6.34
C ARG A 170 -10.07 8.70 -5.30
N LEU A 171 -9.90 9.96 -5.70
CA LEU A 171 -10.10 11.12 -4.83
C LEU A 171 -11.47 11.80 -5.06
N ALA A 172 -12.10 11.58 -6.22
CA ALA A 172 -13.45 12.05 -6.55
C ALA A 172 -14.54 11.21 -5.88
#